data_AF-A0A1H1GH26-F1
#
_entry.id   AF-A0A1H1GH26-F1
#
_cell.length_a   1.000
_cell.length_b   1.000
_cell.length_c   1.000
_cell.angle_alpha   90.00
_cell.angle_beta   90.00
_cell.angle_gamma   90.00
#
_symmetry.space_group_name_H-M   'P 1'
#
loop_
_entity.id
_entity.type
_entity.pdbx_description
1 polymer ?
#
loop_
_entity_poly.entity_id
_entity_poly.type
_entity_poly.pdbx_seq_one_letter_code
_entity_poly.pdbx_strand_id
1 'polypeptide(L)' 'MVVRFCDSNGNDIHEIETQDIIGIISACKGEAVVFPKGHYTYSNHILSFYSKNDDKMSEELIVYLNKS' A
#
# COMPACT_ATOMS: atom_id res chain seq x y z
N MET A 1 -5.09 -6.34 8.43
CA MET A 1 -4.50 -6.64 7.12
C MET A 1 -3.32 -5.69 6.91
N VAL A 2 -2.23 -6.18 6.32
CA VAL A 2 -1.06 -5.33 6.03
C VAL A 2 -1.34 -4.50 4.79
N VAL A 3 -0.98 -3.22 4.84
CA VAL A 3 -0.93 -2.34 3.66
C VAL A 3 0.49 -1.83 3.49
N ARG A 4 1.08 -2.14 2.34
CA ARG A 4 2.42 -1.69 1.96
C ARG A 4 2.34 -0.62 0.87
N PHE A 5 3.02 0.49 1.09
CA PHE A 5 3.16 1.56 0.11
C PHE A 5 4.51 1.43 -0.57
N CYS A 6 4.52 1.30 -1.89
CA CYS A 6 5.73 1.13 -2.69
C CYS A 6 5.88 2.28 -3.70
N ASP A 7 7.11 2.63 -4.05
CA ASP A 7 7.38 3.49 -5.20
C ASP A 7 7.18 2.74 -6.54
N SER A 8 7.33 3.43 -7.66
CA SER A 8 7.20 2.86 -9.01
C SER A 8 8.22 1.77 -9.35
N ASN A 9 9.30 1.63 -8.57
CA ASN A 9 10.30 0.58 -8.72
C ASN A 9 10.04 -0.61 -7.78
N GLY A 10 9.00 -0.55 -6.95
CA GLY A 10 8.69 -1.56 -5.95
C GLY A 10 9.48 -1.42 -4.64
N ASN A 11 10.13 -0.28 -4.38
CA ASN A 11 10.80 -0.04 -3.11
C ASN A 11 9.80 0.40 -2.03
N ASP A 12 10.00 -0.07 -0.81
CA ASP A 12 9.11 0.23 0.31
C ASP A 12 9.22 1.67 0.81
N ILE A 13 8.10 2.38 0.76
CA ILE A 13 7.94 3.72 1.31
C ILE A 13 7.55 3.61 2.79
N HIS A 14 6.45 2.90 3.06
CA HIS A 14 5.84 2.76 4.39
C HIS A 14 4.97 1.48 4.47
N GLU A 15 4.72 1.00 5.68
CA GLU A 15 3.86 -0.15 5.96
C GLU A 15 2.96 0.16 7.16
N ILE A 16 1.70 -0.23 7.08
CA ILE A 16 0.73 -0.10 8.17
C ILE A 16 -0.12 -1.37 8.29
N GLU A 17 -0.73 -1.54 9.46
CA GLU A 17 -1.80 -2.52 9.65
C GLU A 17 -3.13 -1.81 9.83
N THR A 18 -4.13 -2.20 9.04
CA THR A 18 -5.50 -1.67 9.17
C THR A 18 -6.54 -2.71 8.80
N GLN A 19 -7.78 -2.45 9.19
CA GLN A 19 -8.97 -3.15 8.71
C GLN A 19 -9.76 -2.31 7.69
N ASP A 20 -9.49 -1.00 7.61
CA ASP A 20 -10.19 -0.08 6.70
C ASP A 20 -9.43 0.10 5.38
N ILE A 21 -9.55 -0.92 4.51
CA ILE A 21 -8.90 -0.94 3.20
C ILE A 21 -9.49 0.12 2.26
N ILE A 22 -10.82 0.26 2.32
CA ILE A 22 -11.57 1.14 1.43
C ILE A 22 -11.22 2.60 1.75
N GLY A 23 -11.12 2.96 3.03
CA GLY A 23 -10.68 4.28 3.47
C GLY A 23 -9.27 4.59 3.01
N ILE A 24 -8.32 3.65 3.15
CA ILE A 24 -6.94 3.84 2.67
C ILE A 24 -6.88 4.06 1.16
N ILE A 25 -7.56 3.22 0.37
CA ILE A 25 -7.57 3.37 -1.10
C ILE A 25 -8.20 4.71 -1.49
N SER A 26 -9.29 5.10 -0.83
CA SER A 26 -9.99 6.37 -1.10
C SER A 26 -9.10 7.58 -0.77
N ALA A 27 -8.39 7.54 0.36
CA ALA A 27 -7.43 8.58 0.74
C ALA A 27 -6.27 8.67 -0.27
N CYS A 28 -5.76 7.53 -0.75
CA CYS A 28 -4.66 7.50 -1.72
C CYS A 28 -5.06 8.09 -3.07
N LYS A 29 -6.31 7.86 -3.51
CA LYS A 29 -6.86 8.38 -4.78
C LYS A 29 -7.16 9.88 -4.75
N GLY A 30 -6.89 10.57 -3.64
CA GLY A 30 -6.91 12.04 -3.58
C GLY A 30 -5.78 12.69 -4.38
N GLU A 31 -5.57 13.98 -4.18
CA GLU A 31 -4.58 14.76 -4.94
C GLU A 31 -3.14 14.39 -4.62
N ALA A 32 -2.83 14.07 -3.35
CA ALA A 32 -1.49 13.72 -2.92
C ALA A 32 -1.51 12.84 -1.66
N VAL A 33 -0.50 11.97 -1.57
CA VAL A 33 -0.15 11.18 -0.39
C VAL A 33 1.20 11.67 0.11
N VAL A 34 1.27 12.06 1.38
CA VAL A 34 2.49 12.64 1.96
C VAL A 34 3.07 11.70 3.00
N PHE A 35 4.35 11.38 2.84
CA PHE A 35 5.16 10.66 3.82
C PHE A 35 6.38 11.52 4.18
N PRO A 36 7.09 11.24 5.31
CA PRO A 36 8.33 11.94 5.62
C PRO A 36 9.39 11.88 4.49
N LYS A 37 9.30 10.87 3.63
CA LYS A 37 10.20 10.66 2.48
C LYS A 37 9.83 11.47 1.22
N GLY A 38 8.65 12.12 1.18
CA GLY A 38 8.24 12.96 0.05
C GLY A 38 6.74 13.04 -0.20
N HIS A 39 6.39 13.70 -1.30
CA HIS A 39 5.04 13.82 -1.84
C HIS A 39 4.85 12.83 -2.98
N TYR A 40 3.69 12.19 -3.02
CA TYR A 40 3.39 11.15 -3.97
C TYR A 40 1.96 11.26 -4.51
N THR A 41 1.73 10.66 -5.66
CA THR A 41 0.40 10.46 -6.26
C THR A 41 0.11 8.97 -6.40
N TYR A 42 -1.15 8.59 -6.24
CA TYR A 42 -1.58 7.22 -6.43
C TYR A 42 -1.40 6.77 -7.89
N SER A 43 -0.86 5.55 -8.06
CA SER A 43 -0.70 4.91 -9.36
C SER A 43 -1.70 3.76 -9.51
N ASN A 44 -1.52 2.69 -8.74
CA ASN A 44 -2.40 1.53 -8.71
C ASN A 44 -2.30 0.81 -7.35
N HIS A 45 -3.10 -0.23 -7.15
CA HIS A 45 -2.95 -1.15 -6.02
C HIS A 45 -3.24 -2.58 -6.45
N ILE A 46 -2.71 -3.54 -5.70
CA ILE A 46 -2.98 -4.97 -5.84
C ILE A 46 -3.31 -5.57 -4.48
N LEU A 47 -4.26 -6.49 -4.45
CA LEU A 47 -4.53 -7.34 -3.28
C LEU A 47 -3.78 -8.66 -3.49
N SER A 48 -2.80 -8.92 -2.64
CA SER A 48 -1.94 -10.08 -2.68
C SER A 48 -2.34 -11.08 -1.59
N PHE A 49 -2.32 -12.36 -1.95
CA PHE A 49 -2.60 -13.47 -1.07
C PHE A 49 -1.41 -14.42 -1.09
N TYR A 50 -0.86 -14.74 0.08
CA TYR A 50 0.27 -15.66 0.18
C TYR A 50 0.19 -16.50 1.45
N SER A 51 0.79 -17.69 1.44
CA SER A 51 0.91 -18.51 2.64
C SER A 51 2.12 -18.04 3.45
N LYS A 52 1.93 -17.83 4.75
CA LYS A 52 3.03 -17.55 5.68
C LYS A 52 2.99 -18.61 6.79
N ASN A 53 3.91 -19.58 6.69
CA ASN A 53 4.12 -20.69 7.64
C ASN A 53 2.88 -21.59 7.86
N ASP A 54 2.83 -22.73 7.16
CA ASP A 54 1.87 -23.84 7.40
C ASP A 54 0.39 -23.40 7.50
N ASP A 55 -0.25 -23.21 6.34
CA ASP A 55 -1.71 -23.10 6.15
C ASP A 55 -2.44 -21.81 6.57
N LYS A 56 -1.73 -20.79 7.08
CA LYS A 56 -2.34 -19.46 7.27
C LYS A 56 -2.23 -18.60 6.02
N MET A 57 -3.36 -18.41 5.33
CA MET A 57 -3.50 -17.46 4.24
C MET A 57 -3.35 -16.04 4.80
N SER A 58 -2.34 -15.33 4.32
CA SER A 58 -2.07 -13.93 4.64
C SER A 58 -2.55 -13.05 3.50
N GLU A 59 -3.12 -11.91 3.86
CA GLU A 59 -3.65 -10.91 2.93
C GLU A 59 -2.88 -9.60 3.09
N GLU A 60 -2.48 -9.02 1.96
CA GLU A 60 -1.73 -7.77 1.91
C GLU A 60 -2.21 -6.90 0.76
N LEU A 61 -2.47 -5.62 1.02
CA LEU A 61 -2.68 -4.63 -0.03
C LEU A 61 -1.35 -3.94 -0.33
N ILE A 62 -0.94 -3.95 -1.59
CA ILE A 62 0.22 -3.19 -2.05
C ILE A 62 -0.30 -2.00 -2.84
N VAL A 63 0.05 -0.80 -2.41
CA VAL A 63 -0.33 0.48 -3.05
C VAL A 63 0.93 1.07 -3.67
N TYR A 64 0.93 1.22 -5.00
CA TYR A 64 2.05 1.86 -5.70
C TYR A 64 1.79 3.34 -5.89
N LEU A 65 2.83 4.11 -5.65
CA LEU A 65 2.81 5.56 -5.67
C LEU A 65 3.89 6.10 -6.61
N ASN A 66 3.57 7.16 -7.34
CA ASN A 66 4.53 7.90 -8.15
C ASN A 66 5.00 9.11 -7.34
N LYS A 67 6.30 9.39 -7.34
CA LYS A 67 6.82 10.60 -6.72
C LYS A 67 6.32 11.82 -7.51
N SER A 68 5.75 12.79 -6.81
CA SER A 68 5.34 14.07 -7.37
C SER A 68 6.53 14.96 -7.72
#